data_AF-A0A946EF87-F1
#
_entry.id   AF-A0A946EF87-F1
#
_cell.length_a   1.000
_cell.length_b   1.000
_cell.length_c   1.000
_cell.angle_alpha   90.00
_cell.angle_beta   90.00
_cell.angle_gamma   90.00
#
_symmetry.space_group_name_H-M   'P 1'
#
loop_
_entity.id
_entity.type
_entity.pdbx_description
1 polymer ?
#
loop_
_entity_poly.entity_id
_entity_poly.type
_entity_poly.pdbx_seq_one_letter_code
_entity_poly.pdbx_strand_id
1 'polypeptide(L)'
;MAQTNNLSQLYLQLMHGLTARALRFSRPETDFKAAPEPRSIGSYARGKQLCAGNLMFAGHLVEAPGKAPWDIPVREQEFLDEVHGFGWLDDLAAVGTPTAGKLAEAWTTDWIRRYGGGRGAGWVPDLTGRRLIRWVHHGLMLVQGKSPKARDDFFLTLGRQAMFLGRRWSKAAPGLPRFEALSGLIYAGLSLKNMQHYVAPATSALARECRTQIDASGGILTR
;
A
#
# COMPACT_ATOMS: atom_id res chain seq x y z
N MET A 1 -33.42 -5.76 -9.38
CA MET A 1 -32.98 -4.70 -8.45
C MET A 1 -31.45 -4.57 -8.48
N ALA A 2 -30.87 -3.96 -9.51
CA ALA A 2 -29.40 -3.96 -9.72
C ALA A 2 -28.79 -2.57 -10.02
N GLN A 3 -29.48 -1.47 -9.70
CA GLN A 3 -29.00 -0.11 -9.99
C GLN A 3 -28.57 0.70 -8.76
N THR A 4 -28.85 0.24 -7.54
CA THR A 4 -28.54 0.97 -6.30
C THR A 4 -27.08 0.85 -5.84
N ASN A 5 -26.32 -0.14 -6.33
CA ASN A 5 -24.94 -0.40 -5.90
C ASN A 5 -23.89 0.52 -6.55
N ASN A 6 -24.18 1.16 -7.68
CA ASN A 6 -23.17 1.90 -8.43
C ASN A 6 -22.91 3.29 -7.84
N LEU A 7 -23.97 4.01 -7.42
CA LEU A 7 -23.85 5.38 -6.89
C LEU A 7 -23.13 5.43 -5.54
N SER A 8 -23.37 4.48 -4.65
CA SER A 8 -22.70 4.42 -3.35
C SER A 8 -21.21 4.09 -3.49
N GLN A 9 -20.84 3.21 -4.41
CA GLN A 9 -19.44 2.87 -4.72
C GLN A 9 -18.71 4.05 -5.37
N LEU A 10 -19.33 4.71 -6.36
CA LEU A 10 -18.79 5.92 -6.98
C LEU A 10 -18.58 7.04 -5.95
N TYR A 11 -19.55 7.24 -5.05
CA TYR A 11 -19.42 8.20 -3.94
C TYR A 11 -18.24 7.85 -3.04
N LEU A 12 -18.07 6.57 -2.65
CA LEU A 12 -16.94 6.15 -1.82
C LEU A 12 -15.60 6.38 -2.50
N GLN A 13 -15.47 6.04 -3.79
CA GLN A 13 -14.27 6.28 -4.59
C GLN A 13 -13.94 7.77 -4.70
N LEU A 14 -14.95 8.61 -4.96
CA LEU A 14 -14.79 10.06 -5.00
C LEU A 14 -14.32 10.61 -3.65
N MET A 15 -14.94 10.17 -2.55
CA MET A 15 -14.56 10.60 -1.20
C MET A 15 -13.15 10.14 -0.81
N HIS A 16 -12.70 8.97 -1.29
CA HIS A 16 -11.31 8.54 -1.15
C HIS A 16 -10.36 9.50 -1.88
N GLY A 17 -10.64 9.79 -3.15
CA GLY A 17 -9.85 10.74 -3.95
C GLY A 17 -9.79 12.14 -3.32
N LEU A 18 -10.92 12.68 -2.85
CA LEU A 18 -10.98 13.98 -2.18
C LEU A 18 -10.16 14.00 -0.89
N THR A 19 -10.27 12.96 -0.06
CA THR A 19 -9.52 12.86 1.20
C THR A 19 -8.01 12.79 0.92
N ALA A 20 -7.59 11.96 -0.03
CA ALA A 20 -6.20 11.83 -0.42
C ALA A 20 -5.66 13.15 -1.00
N ARG A 21 -6.44 13.83 -1.85
CA ARG A 21 -6.06 15.11 -2.44
C ARG A 21 -5.96 16.22 -1.41
N ALA A 22 -6.83 16.25 -0.41
CA ALA A 22 -6.74 17.21 0.69
C ALA A 22 -5.44 17.02 1.51
N LEU A 23 -5.00 15.77 1.71
CA LEU A 23 -3.77 15.45 2.44
C LEU A 23 -2.49 15.89 1.71
N ARG A 24 -2.56 16.28 0.44
CA ARG A 24 -1.42 16.88 -0.28
C ARG A 24 -0.90 18.15 0.40
N PHE A 25 -1.75 18.83 1.18
CA PHE A 25 -1.39 20.04 1.91
C PHE A 25 -0.88 19.74 3.32
N SER A 26 -1.06 18.51 3.81
CA SER A 26 -0.49 18.06 5.06
C SER A 26 1.01 17.89 4.92
N ARG A 27 1.74 18.26 5.98
CA ARG A 27 3.18 18.09 6.13
C ARG A 27 3.46 17.25 7.38
N PRO A 28 3.11 15.95 7.37
CA PRO A 28 3.48 15.08 8.47
C PRO A 28 5.00 15.03 8.60
N GLU A 29 5.51 15.46 9.74
CA GLU A 29 6.92 15.30 10.09
C GLU A 29 7.10 13.90 10.63
N THR A 30 7.66 13.02 9.79
CA THR A 30 7.82 11.62 10.15
C THR A 30 9.08 11.04 9.52
N ASP A 31 9.57 10.00 10.16
CA ASP A 31 10.71 9.17 9.79
C ASP A 31 10.60 7.87 10.59
N PHE A 32 11.42 6.86 10.33
CA PHE A 32 11.41 5.63 11.11
C PHE A 32 11.83 5.89 12.56
N LYS A 33 11.02 5.41 13.51
CA LYS A 33 11.34 5.37 14.94
C LYS A 33 12.28 4.20 15.26
N ALA A 34 12.01 3.07 14.62
CA ALA A 34 12.83 1.87 14.62
C ALA A 34 12.66 1.25 13.25
N ALA A 35 13.72 0.67 12.69
CA ALA A 35 13.61 -0.12 11.47
C ALA A 35 12.98 -1.47 11.83
N PRO A 36 11.72 -1.75 11.44
CA PRO A 36 11.20 -3.08 11.62
C PRO A 36 11.91 -4.01 10.66
N GLU A 37 12.45 -5.12 11.15
CA GLU A 37 12.93 -6.19 10.28
C GLU A 37 11.79 -6.60 9.32
N PRO A 38 12.06 -6.72 8.00
CA PRO A 38 11.06 -7.17 7.05
C PRO A 38 10.49 -8.52 7.48
N ARG A 39 9.18 -8.57 7.74
CA ARG A 39 8.50 -9.83 8.12
C ARG A 39 7.73 -10.46 6.96
N SER A 40 7.66 -9.79 5.81
CA SER A 40 7.05 -10.32 4.59
C SER A 40 8.07 -11.12 3.78
N ILE A 41 7.63 -12.28 3.29
CA ILE A 41 8.42 -13.14 2.40
C ILE A 41 7.88 -12.93 0.99
N GLY A 42 8.73 -12.44 0.08
CA GLY A 42 8.44 -12.38 -1.35
C GLY A 42 8.87 -13.65 -2.10
N SER A 43 8.46 -13.77 -3.35
CA SER A 43 8.88 -14.85 -4.25
C SER A 43 10.10 -14.45 -5.06
N TYR A 44 11.21 -15.16 -4.86
CA TYR A 44 12.43 -15.01 -5.66
C TYR A 44 12.16 -15.15 -7.17
N ALA A 45 11.35 -16.15 -7.56
CA ALA A 45 11.02 -16.41 -8.96
C ALA A 45 10.23 -15.25 -9.59
N ARG A 46 9.20 -14.73 -8.90
CA ARG A 46 8.45 -13.55 -9.36
C ARG A 46 9.35 -12.33 -9.45
N GLY A 47 10.21 -12.10 -8.46
CA GLY A 47 11.18 -10.99 -8.49
C GLY A 47 12.14 -11.06 -9.67
N LYS A 48 12.64 -12.25 -10.03
CA LYS A 48 13.46 -12.45 -11.22
C LYS A 48 12.71 -12.17 -12.52
N GLN A 49 11.43 -12.53 -12.61
CA GLN A 49 10.57 -12.20 -13.74
C GLN A 49 10.39 -10.69 -13.88
N LEU A 50 10.09 -9.99 -12.78
CA LEU A 50 9.98 -8.52 -12.77
C LEU A 50 11.27 -7.85 -13.23
N CYS A 51 12.43 -8.31 -12.77
CA CYS A 51 13.74 -7.82 -13.22
C CYS A 51 14.00 -8.05 -14.72
N ALA A 52 13.41 -9.08 -15.31
CA ALA A 52 13.49 -9.36 -16.75
C ALA A 52 12.46 -8.58 -17.58
N GLY A 53 11.56 -7.82 -16.95
CA GLY A 53 10.46 -7.13 -17.63
C GLY A 53 9.21 -7.97 -17.84
N ASN A 54 9.13 -9.16 -17.24
CA ASN A 54 7.96 -10.03 -17.32
C ASN A 54 7.02 -9.71 -16.16
N LEU A 55 6.01 -8.89 -16.42
CA LEU A 55 5.07 -8.39 -15.43
C LEU A 55 3.85 -9.31 -15.37
N MET A 56 3.79 -10.17 -14.34
CA MET A 56 2.64 -11.02 -14.04
C MET A 56 1.84 -10.43 -12.89
N PHE A 57 0.66 -9.85 -13.19
CA PHE A 57 -0.26 -9.28 -12.21
C PHE A 57 -1.69 -9.69 -12.54
N ALA A 58 -2.44 -10.16 -11.54
CA ALA A 58 -3.83 -10.61 -11.63
C ALA A 58 -4.06 -11.61 -12.77
N GLY A 59 -3.09 -12.51 -13.01
CA GLY A 59 -3.13 -13.48 -14.11
C GLY A 59 -2.79 -12.91 -15.50
N HIS A 60 -2.56 -11.61 -15.63
CA HIS A 60 -2.08 -10.99 -16.86
C HIS A 60 -0.55 -11.01 -16.90
N LEU A 61 0.01 -11.73 -17.87
CA LEU A 61 1.44 -11.67 -18.20
C LEU A 61 1.67 -10.66 -19.31
N VAL A 62 2.50 -9.65 -19.04
CA VAL A 62 2.91 -8.66 -20.03
C VAL A 62 4.43 -8.57 -20.07
N GLU A 63 5.01 -8.78 -21.24
CA GLU A 63 6.43 -8.54 -21.49
C GLU A 63 6.64 -7.05 -21.77
N ALA A 64 7.28 -6.35 -20.83
CA ALA A 64 7.51 -4.92 -20.89
C ALA A 64 8.86 -4.54 -20.25
N PRO A 65 10.00 -4.88 -20.90
CA PRO A 65 11.33 -4.55 -20.39
C PRO A 65 11.50 -3.07 -20.11
N GLY A 66 11.97 -2.74 -18.90
CA GLY A 66 12.24 -1.37 -18.47
C GLY A 66 11.00 -0.50 -18.24
N LYS A 67 9.78 -1.03 -18.36
CA LYS A 67 8.54 -0.29 -18.08
C LYS A 67 8.16 -0.41 -16.61
N ALA A 68 7.55 0.65 -16.08
CA ALA A 68 6.89 0.57 -14.78
C ALA A 68 5.53 -0.14 -14.92
N PRO A 69 5.02 -0.79 -13.85
CA PRO A 69 3.71 -1.42 -13.89
C PRO A 69 2.56 -0.49 -14.32
N TRP A 70 2.67 0.81 -14.02
CA TRP A 70 1.66 1.82 -14.41
C TRP A 70 1.78 2.33 -15.86
N ASP A 71 2.78 1.89 -16.62
CA ASP A 71 2.88 2.17 -18.06
C ASP A 71 2.15 1.12 -18.91
N ILE A 72 1.72 0.03 -18.28
CA ILE A 72 1.03 -1.06 -18.94
C ILE A 72 -0.43 -0.66 -19.19
N PRO A 73 -0.95 -0.74 -20.43
CA PRO A 73 -2.28 -0.25 -20.77
C PRO A 73 -3.43 -1.20 -20.38
N VAL A 74 -3.28 -1.92 -19.25
CA VAL A 74 -4.30 -2.80 -18.67
C VAL A 74 -5.18 -1.95 -17.74
N ARG A 75 -6.50 -2.06 -17.88
CA ARG A 75 -7.49 -1.22 -17.18
C ARG A 75 -8.37 -2.00 -16.21
N GLU A 76 -8.21 -3.31 -16.18
CA GLU A 76 -8.88 -4.26 -15.31
C GLU A 76 -8.56 -3.94 -13.85
N GLN A 77 -9.61 -3.88 -13.02
CA GLN A 77 -9.49 -3.41 -11.65
C GLN A 77 -8.54 -4.29 -10.82
N GLU A 78 -8.55 -5.61 -11.04
CA GLU A 78 -7.71 -6.56 -10.32
C GLU A 78 -6.21 -6.32 -10.59
N PHE A 79 -5.85 -6.00 -11.84
CA PHE A 79 -4.48 -5.63 -12.20
C PHE A 79 -4.06 -4.34 -11.49
N LEU A 80 -4.92 -3.32 -11.55
CA LEU A 80 -4.67 -2.04 -10.89
C LEU A 80 -4.52 -2.20 -9.37
N ASP A 81 -5.37 -3.02 -8.76
CA ASP A 81 -5.35 -3.32 -7.32
C ASP A 81 -4.07 -4.05 -6.91
N GLU A 82 -3.63 -5.06 -7.67
CA GLU A 82 -2.38 -5.78 -7.38
C GLU A 82 -1.16 -4.85 -7.47
N VAL A 83 -1.07 -4.05 -8.55
CA VAL A 83 0.03 -3.12 -8.77
C VAL A 83 0.06 -2.03 -7.69
N HIS A 84 -1.10 -1.48 -7.31
CA HIS A 84 -1.20 -0.45 -6.27
C HIS A 84 -1.08 -0.99 -4.83
N GLY A 85 -1.25 -2.30 -4.63
CA GLY A 85 -1.03 -2.99 -3.36
C GLY A 85 0.45 -3.24 -3.02
N PHE A 86 1.35 -3.03 -3.98
CA PHE A 86 2.81 -3.15 -3.81
C PHE A 86 3.34 -4.55 -3.48
N GLY A 87 2.56 -5.62 -3.72
CA GLY A 87 3.02 -7.01 -3.47
C GLY A 87 4.36 -7.35 -4.15
N TRP A 88 4.59 -6.78 -5.35
CA TRP A 88 5.84 -6.90 -6.10
C TRP A 88 7.08 -6.38 -5.36
N LEU A 89 6.94 -5.51 -4.36
CA LEU A 89 8.06 -4.99 -3.60
C LEU A 89 8.70 -6.07 -2.73
N ASP A 90 7.88 -6.95 -2.16
CA ASP A 90 8.36 -8.13 -1.44
C ASP A 90 9.13 -9.06 -2.39
N ASP A 91 8.58 -9.29 -3.59
CA ASP A 91 9.20 -10.13 -4.62
C ASP A 91 10.57 -9.59 -5.07
N LEU A 92 10.68 -8.27 -5.31
CA LEU A 92 11.96 -7.64 -5.67
C LEU A 92 12.97 -7.69 -4.53
N ALA A 93 12.53 -7.46 -3.28
CA ALA A 93 13.40 -7.57 -2.11
C ALA A 93 13.95 -9.00 -1.95
N ALA A 94 13.13 -10.02 -2.21
CA ALA A 94 13.54 -11.43 -2.13
C ALA A 94 14.64 -11.81 -3.13
N VAL A 95 14.85 -11.06 -4.21
CA VAL A 95 15.95 -11.29 -5.15
C VAL A 95 17.31 -10.94 -4.54
N GLY A 96 17.36 -9.94 -3.65
CA GLY A 96 18.58 -9.58 -2.92
C GLY A 96 19.74 -9.04 -3.78
N THR A 97 19.46 -8.50 -4.97
CA THR A 97 20.50 -7.95 -5.87
C THR A 97 20.40 -6.42 -5.99
N PRO A 98 21.51 -5.72 -6.28
CA PRO A 98 21.49 -4.27 -6.52
C PRO A 98 20.54 -3.85 -7.64
N THR A 99 20.40 -4.67 -8.69
CA THR A 99 19.48 -4.41 -9.80
C THR A 99 18.02 -4.45 -9.35
N ALA A 100 17.63 -5.46 -8.57
CA ALA A 100 16.28 -5.57 -8.04
C ALA A 100 15.95 -4.43 -7.05
N GLY A 101 16.91 -4.06 -6.20
CA GLY A 101 16.79 -2.92 -5.29
C GLY A 101 16.56 -1.60 -6.04
N LYS A 102 17.37 -1.32 -7.08
CA LYS A 102 17.20 -0.13 -7.93
C LYS A 102 15.86 -0.12 -8.66
N LEU A 103 15.37 -1.29 -9.11
CA LEU A 103 14.06 -1.39 -9.75
C LEU A 103 12.93 -1.08 -8.76
N ALA A 104 12.99 -1.64 -7.55
CA ALA A 104 12.03 -1.38 -6.48
C ALA A 104 12.00 0.11 -6.09
N GLU A 105 13.18 0.71 -5.96
CA GLU A 105 13.37 2.13 -5.70
C GLU A 105 12.77 3.00 -6.82
N ALA A 106 13.06 2.67 -8.09
CA ALA A 106 12.60 3.40 -9.26
C ALA A 106 11.07 3.37 -9.36
N TRP A 107 10.45 2.20 -9.24
CA TRP A 107 9.00 2.07 -9.28
C TRP A 107 8.33 2.77 -8.10
N THR A 108 8.89 2.68 -6.89
CA THR A 108 8.35 3.41 -5.73
C THR A 108 8.41 4.93 -5.94
N THR A 109 9.53 5.44 -6.45
CA THR A 109 9.71 6.86 -6.76
C THR A 109 8.72 7.32 -7.83
N ASP A 110 8.52 6.50 -8.86
CA ASP A 110 7.56 6.78 -9.92
C ASP A 110 6.11 6.79 -9.40
N TRP A 111 5.75 5.90 -8.48
CA TRP A 111 4.45 5.95 -7.81
C TRP A 111 4.24 7.24 -7.03
N ILE A 112 5.23 7.67 -6.24
CA ILE A 112 5.18 8.95 -5.49
C ILE A 112 4.93 10.10 -6.46
N ARG A 113 5.67 10.15 -7.57
CA ARG A 113 5.54 11.17 -8.60
C ARG A 113 4.14 11.21 -9.23
N ARG A 114 3.58 10.04 -9.58
CA ARG A 114 2.27 9.93 -10.24
C ARG A 114 1.10 10.15 -9.28
N TYR A 115 1.15 9.55 -8.09
CA TYR A 115 -0.01 9.36 -7.22
C TYR A 115 0.17 9.93 -5.80
N GLY A 116 1.39 10.26 -5.36
CA GLY A 116 1.68 10.73 -4.00
C GLY A 116 0.96 12.03 -3.60
N GLY A 117 0.52 12.82 -4.58
CA GLY A 117 -0.33 14.00 -4.39
C GLY A 117 -1.84 13.72 -4.23
N GLY A 118 -2.24 12.45 -4.05
CA GLY A 118 -3.64 12.07 -3.89
C GLY A 118 -4.44 12.09 -5.20
N ARG A 119 -3.79 11.85 -6.33
CA ARG A 119 -4.44 11.75 -7.66
C ARG A 119 -4.49 10.28 -8.09
N GLY A 120 -5.44 9.94 -8.95
CA GLY A 120 -5.50 8.64 -9.63
C GLY A 120 -5.90 7.47 -8.74
N ALA A 121 -5.73 6.25 -9.28
CA ALA A 121 -6.01 5.00 -8.61
C ALA A 121 -5.03 4.72 -7.44
N GLY A 122 -5.40 3.78 -6.56
CA GLY A 122 -4.53 3.28 -5.48
C GLY A 122 -4.71 3.94 -4.11
N TRP A 123 -5.46 5.04 -4.01
CA TRP A 123 -5.90 5.63 -2.73
C TRP A 123 -7.20 5.00 -2.26
N VAL A 124 -7.17 3.70 -1.98
CA VAL A 124 -8.28 2.95 -1.36
C VAL A 124 -7.76 2.38 -0.04
N PRO A 125 -8.57 2.30 1.05
CA PRO A 125 -8.05 1.94 2.37
C PRO A 125 -7.26 0.62 2.44
N ASP A 126 -7.75 -0.45 1.83
CA ASP A 126 -7.10 -1.76 1.80
C ASP A 126 -5.77 -1.71 1.04
N LEU A 127 -5.76 -1.18 -0.19
CA LEU A 127 -4.53 -1.01 -0.98
C LEU A 127 -3.51 -0.11 -0.29
N THR A 128 -3.97 0.96 0.36
CA THR A 128 -3.10 1.86 1.12
C THR A 128 -2.51 1.14 2.34
N GLY A 129 -3.30 0.33 3.04
CA GLY A 129 -2.82 -0.51 4.14
C GLY A 129 -1.74 -1.49 3.68
N ARG A 130 -2.02 -2.26 2.63
CA ARG A 130 -1.07 -3.18 1.99
C ARG A 130 0.25 -2.50 1.61
N ARG A 131 0.17 -1.34 0.95
CA ARG A 131 1.33 -0.58 0.49
C ARG A 131 2.14 0.00 1.65
N LEU A 132 1.46 0.53 2.67
CA LEU A 132 2.10 1.11 3.85
C LEU A 132 2.96 0.07 4.59
N ILE A 133 2.44 -1.15 4.80
CA ILE A 133 3.18 -2.25 5.44
C ILE A 133 4.50 -2.50 4.70
N ARG A 134 4.43 -2.60 3.37
CA ARG A 134 5.60 -2.94 2.53
C ARG A 134 6.62 -1.81 2.47
N TRP A 135 6.16 -0.56 2.44
CA TRP A 135 7.07 0.59 2.54
C TRP A 135 7.72 0.68 3.92
N VAL A 136 7.03 0.27 4.97
CA VAL A 136 7.59 0.19 6.31
C VAL A 136 8.63 -0.93 6.41
N HIS A 137 8.35 -2.11 5.88
CA HIS A 137 9.29 -3.24 5.86
C HIS A 137 10.55 -2.92 5.04
N HIS A 138 10.38 -2.38 3.83
CA HIS A 138 11.48 -2.20 2.87
C HIS A 138 12.01 -0.77 2.82
N GLY A 139 11.58 0.10 3.75
CA GLY A 139 11.83 1.53 3.68
C GLY A 139 13.30 1.88 3.65
N LEU A 140 14.13 1.22 4.47
CA LEU A 140 15.58 1.44 4.47
C LEU A 140 16.23 1.15 3.10
N MET A 141 15.83 0.06 2.45
CA MET A 141 16.29 -0.27 1.10
C MET A 141 15.84 0.80 0.09
N LEU A 142 14.61 1.29 0.19
CA LEU A 142 14.05 2.28 -0.73
C LEU A 142 14.66 3.68 -0.60
N VAL A 143 15.17 4.04 0.59
CA VAL A 143 15.80 5.34 0.84
C VAL A 143 17.33 5.31 0.81
N GLN A 144 17.94 4.13 0.72
CA GLN A 144 19.39 3.99 0.69
C GLN A 144 19.99 4.72 -0.52
N GLY A 145 21.02 5.54 -0.29
CA GLY A 145 21.69 6.29 -1.36
C GLY A 145 20.87 7.42 -2.01
N LYS A 146 19.62 7.65 -1.57
CA LYS A 146 18.77 8.73 -2.08
C LYS A 146 19.27 10.11 -1.68
N SER A 147 18.98 11.11 -2.52
CA SER A 147 19.15 12.52 -2.16
C SER A 147 18.25 12.90 -0.97
N PRO A 148 18.60 13.91 -0.16
CA PRO A 148 17.77 14.36 0.96
C PRO A 148 16.32 14.64 0.54
N LYS A 149 16.13 15.36 -0.57
CA LYS A 149 14.81 15.63 -1.13
C LYS A 149 14.00 14.36 -1.43
N ALA A 150 14.61 13.34 -2.03
CA ALA A 150 13.91 12.10 -2.35
C ALA A 150 13.51 11.32 -1.09
N ARG A 151 14.33 11.37 -0.03
CA ARG A 151 13.97 10.80 1.28
C ARG A 151 12.81 11.58 1.92
N ASP A 152 12.85 12.91 1.87
CA ASP A 152 11.77 13.75 2.39
C ASP A 152 10.45 13.47 1.66
N ASP A 153 10.48 13.38 0.32
CA ASP A 153 9.30 13.06 -0.49
C ASP A 153 8.73 11.67 -0.15
N PHE A 154 9.60 10.69 0.14
CA PHE A 154 9.21 9.34 0.59
C PHE A 154 8.49 9.39 1.94
N PHE A 155 9.11 9.98 2.97
CA PHE A 155 8.51 10.03 4.31
C PHE A 155 7.26 10.91 4.38
N LEU A 156 7.25 12.02 3.65
CA LEU A 156 6.07 12.87 3.49
C LEU A 156 4.89 12.08 2.92
N THR A 157 5.13 11.26 1.89
CA THR A 157 4.11 10.43 1.28
C THR A 157 3.68 9.29 2.21
N LEU A 158 4.62 8.67 2.92
CA LEU A 158 4.36 7.62 3.89
C LEU A 158 3.46 8.12 5.04
N GLY A 159 3.76 9.30 5.60
CA GLY A 159 2.92 9.93 6.62
C GLY A 159 1.52 10.30 6.10
N ARG A 160 1.40 10.79 4.87
CA ARG A 160 0.09 11.06 4.25
C ARG A 160 -0.76 9.81 4.08
N GLN A 161 -0.14 8.68 3.75
CA GLN A 161 -0.83 7.39 3.69
C GLN A 161 -1.36 6.95 5.06
N ALA A 162 -0.58 7.12 6.13
CA ALA A 162 -1.04 6.85 7.50
C ALA A 162 -2.23 7.76 7.89
N MET A 163 -2.14 9.06 7.61
CA MET A 163 -3.24 10.01 7.85
C MET A 163 -4.51 9.68 7.03
N PHE A 164 -4.34 9.22 5.79
CA PHE A 164 -5.46 8.77 4.96
C PHE A 164 -6.16 7.58 5.58
N LEU A 165 -5.41 6.56 6.01
CA LEU A 165 -5.96 5.40 6.70
C LEU A 165 -6.67 5.81 7.98
N GLY A 166 -6.07 6.70 8.79
CA GLY A 166 -6.70 7.24 9.99
C GLY A 166 -8.08 7.86 9.75
N ARG A 167 -8.30 8.45 8.57
CA ARG A 167 -9.60 9.06 8.18
C ARG A 167 -10.56 8.09 7.49
N ARG A 168 -10.06 7.04 6.83
CA ARG A 168 -10.85 6.25 5.85
C ARG A 168 -10.90 4.75 6.11
N TRP A 169 -10.16 4.19 7.07
CA TRP A 169 -10.16 2.74 7.35
C TRP A 169 -11.57 2.18 7.56
N SER A 170 -12.46 2.92 8.21
CA SER A 170 -13.83 2.49 8.51
C SER A 170 -14.74 2.42 7.28
N LYS A 171 -14.28 2.94 6.14
CA LYS A 171 -14.97 2.90 4.85
C LYS A 171 -14.49 1.76 3.96
N ALA A 172 -13.50 0.97 4.40
CA ALA A 172 -13.20 -0.31 3.81
C ALA A 172 -14.38 -1.28 4.00
N ALA A 173 -14.60 -2.16 3.01
CA ALA A 173 -15.54 -3.26 3.15
C ALA A 173 -15.15 -4.14 4.36
N PRO A 174 -16.13 -4.70 5.11
CA PRO A 174 -15.85 -5.64 6.18
C PRO A 174 -14.98 -6.83 5.72
N GLY A 175 -14.25 -7.44 6.66
CA GLY A 175 -13.36 -8.57 6.36
C GLY A 175 -11.96 -8.13 5.90
N LEU A 176 -11.40 -8.86 4.94
CA LEU A 176 -10.01 -8.70 4.48
C LEU A 176 -9.62 -7.24 4.15
N PRO A 177 -10.43 -6.45 3.40
CA PRO A 177 -10.06 -5.07 3.07
C PRO A 177 -9.87 -4.19 4.31
N ARG A 178 -10.72 -4.35 5.33
CA ARG A 178 -10.63 -3.59 6.58
C ARG A 178 -9.48 -4.09 7.46
N PHE A 179 -9.22 -5.40 7.48
CA PHE A 179 -8.05 -5.96 8.13
C PHE A 179 -6.77 -5.34 7.60
N GLU A 180 -6.59 -5.29 6.28
CA GLU A 180 -5.40 -4.74 5.65
C GLU A 180 -5.23 -3.24 5.92
N ALA A 181 -6.33 -2.47 5.86
CA ALA A 181 -6.32 -1.05 6.20
C ALA A 181 -5.89 -0.80 7.66
N LEU A 182 -6.44 -1.57 8.61
CA LEU A 182 -6.12 -1.43 10.03
C LEU A 182 -4.71 -1.93 10.36
N SER A 183 -4.30 -3.07 9.82
CA SER A 183 -2.94 -3.58 9.96
C SER A 183 -1.92 -2.58 9.47
N GLY A 184 -2.12 -2.00 8.27
CA GLY A 184 -1.25 -0.93 7.77
C GLY A 184 -1.18 0.25 8.73
N LEU A 185 -2.32 0.75 9.21
CA LEU A 185 -2.35 1.87 10.15
C LEU A 185 -1.60 1.58 11.46
N ILE A 186 -1.70 0.34 11.98
CA ILE A 186 -0.94 -0.11 13.16
C ILE A 186 0.56 -0.12 12.86
N TYR A 187 0.98 -0.68 11.73
CA TYR A 187 2.40 -0.68 11.32
C TYR A 187 2.95 0.75 11.22
N ALA A 188 2.22 1.69 10.62
CA ALA A 188 2.65 3.09 10.63
C ALA A 188 2.77 3.65 12.05
N GLY A 189 1.78 3.41 12.90
CA GLY A 189 1.82 3.92 14.28
C GLY A 189 2.97 3.35 15.11
N LEU A 190 3.37 2.11 14.87
CA LEU A 190 4.50 1.46 15.55
C LEU A 190 5.86 1.89 14.99
N SER A 191 5.96 2.05 13.68
CA SER A 191 7.25 2.24 12.99
C SER A 191 7.60 3.70 12.72
N LEU A 192 6.63 4.62 12.70
CA LEU A 192 6.85 6.00 12.29
C LEU A 192 6.80 6.98 13.48
N LYS A 193 7.70 7.97 13.48
CA LYS A 193 7.64 9.11 14.41
C LYS A 193 6.33 9.87 14.21
N ASN A 194 5.77 10.40 15.31
CA ASN A 194 4.54 11.20 15.34
C ASN A 194 3.25 10.50 14.86
N MET A 195 3.24 9.17 14.72
CA MET A 195 2.06 8.40 14.28
C MET A 195 1.51 7.45 15.37
N GLN A 196 2.10 7.43 16.56
CA GLN A 196 1.79 6.46 17.62
C GLN A 196 0.35 6.53 18.13
N HIS A 197 -0.28 7.71 18.03
CA HIS A 197 -1.66 7.93 18.43
C HIS A 197 -2.66 7.08 17.63
N TYR A 198 -2.28 6.54 16.47
CA TYR A 198 -3.13 5.64 15.71
C TYR A 198 -3.16 4.19 16.25
N VAL A 199 -2.16 3.77 17.03
CA VAL A 199 -2.01 2.35 17.43
C VAL A 199 -3.20 1.87 18.26
N ALA A 200 -3.49 2.52 19.39
CA ALA A 200 -4.57 2.10 20.29
C ALA A 200 -5.96 2.04 19.62
N PRO A 201 -6.43 3.08 18.89
CA PRO A 201 -7.72 3.01 18.22
C PRO A 201 -7.76 1.99 17.08
N ALA A 202 -6.67 1.86 16.29
CA ALA A 202 -6.61 0.89 15.21
C ALA A 202 -6.60 -0.56 15.72
N THR A 203 -5.85 -0.87 16.78
CA THR A 203 -5.85 -2.20 17.42
C THR A 203 -7.22 -2.53 18.01
N SER A 204 -7.89 -1.57 18.65
CA SER A 204 -9.24 -1.77 19.19
C SER A 204 -10.27 -2.04 18.08
N ALA A 205 -10.17 -1.32 16.96
CA ALA A 205 -10.99 -1.55 15.78
C ALA A 205 -10.70 -2.91 15.13
N LEU A 206 -9.44 -3.30 15.05
CA LEU A 206 -9.00 -4.59 14.51
C LEU A 206 -9.54 -5.75 15.35
N ALA A 207 -9.41 -5.67 16.68
CA ALA A 207 -9.96 -6.68 17.58
C ALA A 207 -11.48 -6.81 17.46
N ARG A 208 -12.19 -5.71 17.22
CA ARG A 208 -13.64 -5.75 16.95
C ARG A 208 -13.95 -6.43 15.62
N GLU A 209 -13.18 -6.14 14.56
CA GLU A 209 -13.35 -6.80 13.26
C GLU A 209 -13.05 -8.30 13.36
N CYS A 210 -12.04 -8.72 14.13
CA CYS A 210 -11.78 -10.14 14.38
C CYS A 210 -13.00 -10.82 15.03
N ARG A 211 -13.60 -10.21 16.05
CA ARG A 211 -14.80 -10.76 16.72
C ARG A 211 -16.02 -10.86 15.81
N THR A 212 -16.10 -10.05 14.76
CA THR A 212 -17.24 -10.08 13.83
C THR A 212 -17.00 -10.97 12.62
N GLN A 213 -15.75 -11.19 12.23
CA GLN A 213 -15.39 -11.92 11.01
C GLN A 213 -14.84 -13.33 11.26
N ILE A 214 -14.43 -13.62 12.49
CA ILE A 214 -13.87 -14.90 12.91
C ILE A 214 -14.78 -15.52 13.96
N ASP A 215 -15.30 -16.71 13.67
CA ASP A 215 -16.17 -17.42 14.61
C ASP A 215 -15.37 -18.12 15.73
N ALA A 216 -16.09 -18.75 16.67
CA ALA A 216 -15.48 -19.43 17.82
C ALA A 216 -14.58 -20.62 17.44
N SER A 217 -14.72 -21.17 16.23
CA SER A 217 -13.88 -22.25 15.68
C SER A 217 -12.67 -21.74 14.90
N GLY A 218 -12.54 -20.42 14.73
CA GLY A 218 -11.51 -19.81 13.88
C GLY A 218 -11.92 -19.71 12.40
N GLY A 219 -13.17 -20.02 12.06
CA GLY A 219 -13.72 -19.90 10.71
C GLY A 219 -13.83 -18.44 10.28
N ILE A 220 -13.44 -18.14 9.04
CA ILE A 220 -13.53 -16.80 8.44
C ILE A 220 -14.80 -16.76 7.59
N LEU A 221 -15.73 -15.85 7.88
CA LEU A 221 -17.06 -15.78 7.24
C LEU A 221 -17.06 -15.70 5.70
N THR A 222 -15.95 -15.32 5.08
CA THR A 222 -15.81 -15.22 3.63
C THR A 222 -15.19 -16.46 2.97
N ARG A 223 -15.03 -17.57 3.68
CA ARG A 223 -14.50 -18.85 3.18
C ARG A 223 -15.39 -20.03 3.54
#